data_AF-A0A6N2YG67-F1
#
_entry.id   AF-A0A6N2YG67-F1
#
_cell.length_a   1.000
_cell.length_b   1.000
_cell.length_c   1.000
_cell.angle_alpha   90.00
_cell.angle_beta   90.00
_cell.angle_gamma   90.00
#
_symmetry.space_group_name_H-M   'P 1'
#
loop_
_entity.id
_entity.type
_entity.pdbx_description
1 polymer ?
#
loop_
_entity_poly.entity_id
_entity_poly.type
_entity_poly.pdbx_seq_one_letter_code
_entity_poly.pdbx_strand_id
1 'polypeptide(L)'
;MNSKIVFLTNSFYQDHPNPPFKEMEQKQNRPYIVFLVEIEGHTWAIPFRSHIRHGHALFTDAKNKCGIDYSKAVDVDKSEYTDHFTTRYLC
;
A
#
# COMPACT_ATOMS: atom_id res chain seq x y z
N MET A 1 -13.21 8.76 -10.66
CA MET A 1 -12.08 7.96 -10.14
C MET A 1 -12.34 7.74 -8.65
N ASN A 2 -12.67 6.51 -8.24
CA ASN A 2 -12.94 6.21 -6.84
C ASN A 2 -11.62 5.84 -6.16
N SER A 3 -10.99 6.81 -5.51
CA SER A 3 -9.77 6.58 -4.73
C SER A 3 -10.12 6.31 -3.27
N LYS A 4 -9.61 5.20 -2.71
CA LYS A 4 -9.76 4.89 -1.28
C LYS A 4 -8.39 4.72 -0.64
N ILE A 5 -8.32 5.16 0.61
CA ILE A 5 -7.17 4.96 1.47
C ILE A 5 -7.56 3.88 2.48
N VAL A 6 -6.83 2.77 2.51
CA VAL A 6 -7.14 1.60 3.36
C VAL A 6 -5.89 1.03 4.02
N PHE A 7 -6.08 0.02 4.87
CA PHE A 7 -5.01 -0.85 5.35
C PHE A 7 -5.12 -2.23 4.72
N LEU A 8 -3.99 -2.91 4.56
CA LEU A 8 -3.97 -4.33 4.21
C LEU A 8 -4.25 -5.19 5.45
N THR A 9 -5.02 -6.25 5.25
CA THR A 9 -5.40 -7.19 6.31
C THR A 9 -4.29 -8.21 6.57
N ASN A 10 -4.43 -8.98 7.65
CA ASN A 10 -3.50 -10.07 7.95
C ASN A 10 -3.54 -11.19 6.89
N SER A 11 -4.69 -11.41 6.25
CA SER A 11 -4.84 -12.41 5.18
C SER A 11 -3.88 -12.14 4.02
N PHE A 12 -3.68 -10.87 3.66
CA PHE A 12 -2.72 -10.48 2.62
C PHE A 12 -1.30 -10.95 2.96
N TYR A 13 -0.84 -10.70 4.19
CA TYR A 13 0.51 -11.08 4.63
C TYR A 13 0.66 -12.59 4.83
N GLN A 14 -0.40 -13.31 5.20
CA GLN A 14 -0.39 -14.76 5.30
C GLN A 14 -0.23 -15.43 3.93
N ASP A 15 -0.89 -14.90 2.90
CA ASP A 15 -0.79 -15.40 1.53
C ASP A 15 0.52 -15.03 0.85
N HIS A 16 1.18 -13.96 1.33
CA HIS A 16 2.47 -13.49 0.81
C HIS A 16 3.55 -13.55 1.89
N PRO A 17 3.98 -14.73 2.35
CA PRO A 17 4.98 -14.85 3.39
C PRO A 17 6.36 -14.40 2.91
N ASN A 18 7.19 -13.91 3.83
CA ASN A 18 8.60 -13.67 3.55
C ASN A 18 9.47 -14.64 4.35
N PRO A 19 10.20 -15.56 3.68
CA PRO A 19 10.29 -15.79 2.21
C PRO A 19 9.03 -16.46 1.60
N PRO A 20 8.81 -16.38 0.26
CA PRO A 20 9.72 -15.87 -0.77
C PRO A 20 9.61 -14.37 -1.09
N PHE A 21 8.58 -13.68 -0.61
CA PHE A 21 8.28 -12.29 -1.00
C PHE A 21 9.12 -11.27 -0.21
N LYS A 22 10.42 -11.15 -0.54
CA LYS A 22 11.39 -10.30 0.19
C LYS A 22 11.27 -8.82 -0.13
N GLU A 23 10.80 -8.48 -1.32
CA GLU A 23 10.66 -7.12 -1.82
C GLU A 23 9.44 -6.41 -1.21
N MET A 24 8.46 -7.19 -0.77
CA MET A 24 7.27 -6.75 -0.04
C MET A 24 7.62 -6.43 1.41
N GLU A 25 7.08 -5.34 1.93
CA GLU A 25 7.34 -4.97 3.31
C GLU A 25 6.33 -5.60 4.27
N GLN A 26 6.84 -6.39 5.22
CA GLN A 26 6.07 -7.32 6.06
C GLN A 26 5.88 -6.83 7.51
N LYS A 27 6.09 -5.53 7.75
CA LYS A 27 6.08 -4.97 9.12
C LYS A 27 4.66 -4.89 9.66
N GLN A 28 4.20 -5.95 10.32
CA GLN A 28 2.86 -6.03 10.94
C GLN A 28 2.59 -4.90 11.95
N ASN A 29 3.62 -4.38 12.62
CA ASN A 29 3.50 -3.28 13.59
C ASN A 29 3.46 -1.89 12.96
N ARG A 30 3.56 -1.78 11.62
CA ARG A 30 3.37 -0.54 10.87
C ARG A 30 2.21 -0.77 9.91
N PRO A 31 0.97 -0.46 10.30
CA PRO A 31 -0.15 -0.61 9.39
C PRO A 31 0.08 0.33 8.19
N TYR A 32 0.19 -0.25 6.99
CA TYR A 32 0.44 0.49 5.76
C TYR A 32 -0.87 1.12 5.29
N ILE A 33 -0.93 2.43 5.42
CA ILE A 33 -1.88 3.21 4.68
C ILE A 33 -1.51 3.03 3.20
N VAL A 34 -2.44 2.52 2.40
CA VAL A 34 -2.28 2.32 0.95
C VAL A 34 -3.33 3.10 0.18
N PHE A 35 -2.94 3.60 -0.98
CA PHE A 35 -3.81 4.21 -1.97
C PHE A 35 -4.25 3.14 -2.96
N LEU A 36 -5.56 2.92 -3.10
CA LEU A 36 -6.11 1.95 -4.04
C LEU A 36 -6.33 2.58 -5.42
N VAL A 37 -5.85 1.90 -6.46
CA VAL A 37 -6.13 2.24 -7.87
C VAL A 37 -6.55 1.01 -8.64
N GLU A 38 -7.52 1.17 -9.53
CA GLU A 38 -7.94 0.12 -10.46
C GLU A 38 -7.26 0.36 -11.81
N ILE A 39 -6.55 -0.64 -12.31
CA ILE A 39 -5.83 -0.61 -13.58
C ILE A 39 -6.06 -1.95 -14.27
N GLU A 40 -6.63 -1.92 -15.48
CA GLU A 40 -6.87 -3.11 -16.31
C GLU A 40 -7.67 -4.23 -15.61
N GLY A 41 -8.60 -3.85 -14.72
CA GLY A 41 -9.44 -4.79 -13.98
C GLY A 41 -8.79 -5.35 -12.70
N HIS A 42 -7.56 -4.96 -12.38
CA HIS A 42 -6.86 -5.30 -11.15
C HIS A 42 -6.87 -4.14 -10.15
N THR A 43 -7.01 -4.46 -8.87
CA THR A 43 -6.90 -3.46 -7.80
C THR A 43 -5.50 -3.48 -7.22
N TRP A 44 -4.81 -2.34 -7.31
CA TRP A 44 -3.46 -2.16 -6.78
C TRP A 44 -3.48 -1.34 -5.51
N ALA A 45 -2.77 -1.83 -4.48
CA ALA A 45 -2.48 -1.11 -3.26
C ALA A 45 -1.08 -0.49 -3.34
N ILE A 46 -1.00 0.84 -3.29
CA ILE A 46 0.27 1.56 -3.37
C ILE A 46 0.57 2.24 -2.02
N PRO A 47 1.67 1.91 -1.33
CA PRO A 47 1.89 2.36 0.03
C PRO A 47 2.36 3.81 0.11
N PHE A 48 1.88 4.51 1.14
CA PHE A 48 2.50 5.74 1.60
C PHE A 48 3.81 5.42 2.33
N ARG A 49 4.91 6.03 1.92
CA ARG A 49 6.24 5.82 2.51
C ARG A 49 6.95 7.15 2.72
N SER A 50 7.84 7.16 3.71
CA SER A 50 8.82 8.22 3.94
C SER A 50 10.20 7.76 3.51
N HIS A 51 11.13 8.71 3.35
CA HIS A 51 12.52 8.45 2.98
C HIS A 51 12.69 7.74 1.62
N ILE A 52 11.80 8.01 0.67
CA ILE A 52 11.91 7.46 -0.69
C ILE A 52 13.14 8.09 -1.38
N ARG A 53 14.04 7.25 -1.92
CA ARG A 53 15.32 7.70 -2.51
C ARG A 53 15.40 7.58 -4.03
N HIS A 54 14.35 7.10 -4.68
CA HIS A 54 14.27 6.90 -6.13
C HIS A 54 13.15 7.75 -6.76
N GLY A 55 13.16 7.88 -8.08
CA GLY A 55 12.17 8.65 -8.84
C GLY A 55 10.83 7.96 -9.07
N HIS A 56 10.71 6.66 -8.75
CA HIS A 56 9.47 5.88 -8.93
C HIS A 56 8.44 6.13 -7.83
N ALA A 57 8.12 7.40 -7.55
CA ALA A 57 7.16 7.79 -6.53
C ALA A 57 6.50 9.13 -6.87
N LEU A 58 5.26 9.29 -6.43
CA LEU A 58 4.61 10.58 -6.36
C LEU A 58 4.87 11.19 -4.98
N PHE A 59 5.71 12.21 -4.94
CA PHE A 59 6.01 12.93 -3.72
C PHE A 59 4.87 13.88 -3.35
N THR A 60 4.21 13.61 -2.24
CA THR A 60 3.26 14.54 -1.61
C THR A 60 3.97 15.56 -0.71
N ASP A 61 5.16 15.19 -0.23
CA ASP A 61 6.12 16.08 0.43
C ASP A 61 7.53 15.73 -0.05
N ALA A 62 7.98 16.44 -1.09
CA ALA A 62 9.28 16.23 -1.70
C ALA A 62 10.44 16.59 -0.76
N LYS A 63 10.24 17.58 0.14
CA LYS A 63 11.28 18.02 1.09
C LYS A 63 11.64 16.90 2.06
N ASN A 64 10.63 16.21 2.59
CA ASN A 64 10.82 15.09 3.51
C ASN A 64 10.87 13.73 2.80
N LYS A 65 10.80 13.72 1.46
CA LYS A 65 10.82 12.51 0.63
C LYS A 65 9.71 11.53 1.00
N CYS A 66 8.52 12.07 1.24
CA CYS A 66 7.31 11.33 1.57
C CYS A 66 6.35 11.36 0.39
N GLY A 67 5.65 10.24 0.19
CA GLY A 67 4.72 10.10 -0.92
C GLY A 67 4.22 8.69 -1.12
N ILE A 68 3.65 8.46 -2.29
CA ILE A 68 3.15 7.16 -2.76
C ILE A 68 4.28 6.50 -3.57
N ASP A 69 4.72 5.32 -3.13
CA ASP A 69 5.85 4.60 -3.73
C ASP A 69 5.38 3.53 -4.72
N TYR A 70 5.50 3.83 -6.02
CA TYR A 70 5.06 2.95 -7.10
C TYR A 70 5.87 1.66 -7.18
N SER A 71 7.13 1.66 -6.74
CA SER A 71 7.98 0.46 -6.75
C SER A 71 7.54 -0.61 -5.74
N LYS A 72 6.59 -0.26 -4.87
CA LYS A 72 6.06 -1.10 -3.80
C LYS A 72 4.58 -1.40 -3.95
N ALA A 73 4.02 -1.11 -5.13
CA ALA A 73 2.64 -1.49 -5.44
C ALA A 73 2.46 -3.01 -5.38
N VAL A 74 1.33 -3.44 -4.84
CA VAL A 74 0.94 -4.85 -4.74
C VAL A 74 -0.48 -5.06 -5.24
N ASP A 75 -0.73 -6.20 -5.87
CA ASP A 75 -2.06 -6.62 -6.27
C ASP A 75 -2.90 -6.98 -5.04
N VAL A 76 -4.15 -6.52 -5.01
CA VAL A 76 -5.10 -6.78 -3.93
C VAL A 76 -6.48 -7.19 -4.45
N ASP A 77 -6.52 -8.05 -5.47
CA ASP A 77 -7.79 -8.48 -6.09
C ASP A 77 -8.71 -9.28 -5.16
N LYS A 78 -8.14 -9.96 -4.15
CA LYS A 78 -8.98 -10.62 -3.14
C LYS A 78 -9.57 -9.56 -2.21
N SER A 79 -10.90 -9.52 -2.14
CA SER A 79 -11.62 -8.56 -1.29
C SER A 79 -11.24 -8.62 0.19
N GLU A 80 -10.78 -9.78 0.67
CA GLU A 80 -10.30 -9.98 2.04
C GLU A 80 -8.95 -9.31 2.34
N TYR A 81 -8.20 -8.86 1.33
CA TYR A 81 -6.89 -8.23 1.52
C TYR A 81 -6.97 -6.78 1.99
N THR A 82 -8.10 -6.12 1.83
CA THR A 82 -8.28 -4.72 2.22
C THR A 82 -9.34 -4.56 3.29
N ASP A 83 -9.02 -3.82 4.35
CA ASP A 83 -9.99 -3.49 5.39
C ASP A 83 -10.94 -2.38 4.89
N HIS A 84 -12.15 -2.78 4.51
CA HIS A 84 -13.20 -1.87 4.05
C HIS A 84 -14.07 -1.29 5.17
N PHE A 85 -13.89 -1.74 6.41
CA PHE A 85 -14.81 -1.45 7.52
C PHE A 85 -14.36 -0.30 8.40
N THR A 86 -13.07 0.08 8.34
CA THR A 86 -12.56 1.17 9.18
C THR A 86 -12.49 2.48 8.40
N THR A 87 -13.55 3.31 8.47
CA THR A 87 -13.47 4.74 8.12
C THR A 87 -12.48 5.40 9.07
N ARG A 88 -11.34 5.87 8.56
CA ARG A 88 -10.35 6.57 9.38
C ARG A 88 -10.13 7.99 8.89
N TYR A 89 -10.20 8.90 9.84
CA TYR A 89 -9.73 10.27 9.68
C TYR A 89 -8.21 10.23 9.66
N LEU A 90 -7.60 10.69 8.57
CA LEU A 90 -6.21 11.13 8.59
C LEU A 90 -6.19 12.39 9.47
N CYS A 91 -5.53 12.31 10.63
CA CYS A 91 -5.27 13.48 11.46
C CYS A 91 -4.41 14.50 10.72
#